data_AF-A0AAD7NSE0-F1
#
_entry.id   AF-A0AAD7NSE0-F1
#
_cell.length_a   1.000
_cell.length_b   1.000
_cell.length_c   1.000
_cell.angle_alpha   90.00
_cell.angle_beta   90.00
_cell.angle_gamma   90.00
#
_symmetry.space_group_name_H-M   'P 1'
#
loop_
_entity.id
_entity.type
_entity.pdbx_description
1 polymer ?
#
loop_
_entity_poly.entity_id
_entity_poly.type
_entity_poly.pdbx_seq_one_letter_code
_entity_poly.pdbx_strand_id
1 'polypeptide(L)'
;MPAQFFYGDGRDSDPVPGDHLKAIQQSFKENSSDAFKCERLIDSFATNSEAETWAEAQPAATLVSWAALKAAFLLKWPKQTVVVKTVEQHRKRLRAEKLSKGMIGKTEMVKGVETTGQAAWANRILFLSGLAQDTSGALISSVREEMPEVMQKLLKGTFATWPDFCAAVKAIDEDEIRLTLANEERISQMEKEVQRLRAEMRSSVSPQGSLTGPLRAGFNNFNLGRGGGPQRPSPAGVNADPFAGGGPMHPNNIMRGFQGPVRGGNPTRGTGYRPNSQRMADLSANTAAMLHHADMPGGRTAYQAQVAAWALANPMRRGPDEYAPYPLTPGTEPVGSGECYTCGARHRPGETIDTRASVKMKC
;
A
#
# COMPACT_ATOMS: atom_id res chain seq x y z
N MET A 1 -9.98 29.41 -13.41
CA MET A 1 -9.58 29.09 -12.02
C MET A 1 -10.59 29.75 -11.08
N PRO A 2 -11.17 29.06 -10.09
CA PRO A 2 -11.83 29.76 -8.98
C PRO A 2 -10.79 30.63 -8.25
N ALA A 3 -11.20 31.79 -7.75
CA ALA A 3 -10.34 32.63 -6.94
C ALA A 3 -10.14 31.98 -5.57
N GLN A 4 -8.91 31.58 -5.26
CA GLN A 4 -8.55 31.12 -3.91
C GLN A 4 -8.22 32.35 -3.07
N PHE A 5 -9.06 32.64 -2.08
CA PHE A 5 -8.80 33.70 -1.12
C PHE A 5 -7.82 33.25 -0.03
N PHE A 6 -7.08 34.20 0.52
CA PHE A 6 -6.15 33.99 1.63
C PHE A 6 -6.72 34.61 2.91
N TYR A 7 -6.79 33.83 3.99
CA TYR A 7 -7.37 34.26 5.27
C TYR A 7 -6.29 34.71 6.27
N GLY A 8 -5.08 34.18 6.18
CA GLY A 8 -3.91 34.62 6.94
C GLY A 8 -3.84 34.12 8.38
N ASP A 9 -4.79 33.29 8.82
CA ASP A 9 -4.88 32.75 10.19
C ASP A 9 -4.21 31.37 10.34
N GLY A 10 -3.62 30.84 9.26
CA GLY A 10 -2.85 29.60 9.28
C GLY A 10 -3.69 28.32 9.21
N ARG A 11 -4.95 28.41 8.78
CA ARG A 11 -5.82 27.26 8.49
C ARG A 11 -5.25 26.34 7.39
N ASP A 12 -5.56 25.04 7.43
CA ASP A 12 -5.11 24.06 6.42
C ASP A 12 -5.64 24.33 5.00
N SER A 13 -6.67 25.17 4.84
CA SER A 13 -7.22 25.58 3.55
C SER A 13 -6.58 26.86 2.97
N ASP A 14 -5.71 27.53 3.72
CA ASP A 14 -4.99 28.70 3.22
C ASP A 14 -3.89 28.27 2.23
N PRO A 15 -3.76 28.96 1.09
CA PRO A 15 -2.60 28.78 0.23
C PRO A 15 -1.33 29.21 1.00
N VAL A 16 -0.23 28.49 0.80
CA VAL A 16 1.08 28.86 1.37
C VAL A 16 1.39 30.32 1.00
N PRO A 17 1.67 31.23 1.96
CA PRO A 17 1.75 32.67 1.69
C PRO A 17 2.72 33.04 0.55
N GLY A 18 3.83 32.31 0.45
CA GLY A 18 4.82 32.48 -0.62
C GLY A 18 4.37 32.01 -2.01
N ASP A 19 3.39 31.12 -2.10
CA ASP A 19 2.81 30.64 -3.36
C ASP A 19 1.55 31.41 -3.75
N HIS A 20 0.73 31.83 -2.77
CA HIS A 20 -0.33 32.83 -2.99
C HIS A 20 0.22 34.09 -3.64
N LEU A 21 1.30 34.63 -3.07
CA LEU A 21 1.99 35.82 -3.58
C LEU A 21 2.55 35.62 -5.01
N LYS A 22 2.93 34.39 -5.39
CA LYS A 22 3.33 34.06 -6.78
C LYS A 22 2.12 34.02 -7.71
N ALA A 23 1.02 33.41 -7.29
CA ALA A 23 -0.22 33.34 -8.09
C ALA A 23 -0.76 34.74 -8.39
N ILE A 24 -0.75 35.64 -7.40
CA ILE A 24 -1.10 37.06 -7.60
C ILE A 24 -0.12 37.75 -8.55
N GLN A 25 1.20 37.54 -8.39
CA GLN A 25 2.22 38.11 -9.30
C GLN A 25 2.08 37.60 -10.75
N GLN A 26 1.67 36.35 -10.97
CA GLN A 26 1.39 35.79 -12.29
C GLN A 26 0.14 36.39 -12.94
N SER A 27 -0.75 37.02 -12.16
CA SER A 27 -1.94 37.72 -12.69
C SER A 27 -1.65 39.14 -13.18
N PHE A 28 -0.46 39.68 -12.93
CA PHE A 28 -0.08 41.03 -13.33
C PHE A 28 0.24 41.10 -14.83
N LYS A 29 -0.07 42.24 -15.44
CA LYS A 29 0.37 42.57 -16.80
C LYS A 29 1.66 43.39 -16.71
N GLU A 30 2.45 43.38 -17.77
CA GLU A 30 3.76 44.04 -17.83
C GLU A 30 3.70 45.53 -17.44
N ASN A 31 2.60 46.22 -17.82
CA ASN A 31 2.34 47.63 -17.52
C ASN A 31 1.37 47.86 -16.34
N SER A 32 1.15 46.87 -15.45
CA SER A 32 0.29 47.05 -14.27
C SER A 32 0.87 48.09 -13.31
N SER A 33 0.09 49.13 -12.96
CA SER A 33 0.47 50.14 -11.97
C SER A 33 0.64 49.54 -10.57
N ASP A 34 1.43 50.15 -9.70
CA ASP A 34 1.61 49.66 -8.33
C ASP A 34 0.31 49.72 -7.51
N ALA A 35 -0.52 50.74 -7.72
CA ALA A 35 -1.87 50.80 -7.14
C ALA A 35 -2.70 49.55 -7.51
N PHE A 36 -2.74 49.17 -8.80
CA PHE A 36 -3.44 47.97 -9.25
C PHE A 36 -2.84 46.68 -8.65
N LYS A 37 -1.51 46.60 -8.50
CA LYS A 37 -0.86 45.43 -7.88
C LYS A 37 -1.22 45.29 -6.40
N CYS A 38 -1.31 46.42 -5.68
CA CYS A 38 -1.68 46.44 -4.27
C CYS A 38 -3.16 46.11 -4.07
N GLU A 39 -4.06 46.79 -4.78
CA GLU A 39 -5.51 46.51 -4.83
C GLU A 39 -5.75 45.02 -5.11
N ARG A 40 -5.10 44.46 -6.14
CA ARG A 40 -5.20 43.05 -6.52
C ARG A 40 -4.76 42.05 -5.44
N LEU A 41 -3.85 42.43 -4.54
CA LEU A 41 -3.46 41.60 -3.40
C LEU A 41 -4.48 41.72 -2.26
N ILE A 42 -5.00 42.93 -2.00
CA ILE A 42 -6.03 43.16 -0.98
C ILE A 42 -7.33 42.44 -1.36
N ASP A 43 -7.77 42.55 -2.62
CA ASP A 43 -8.91 41.81 -3.20
C ASP A 43 -8.76 40.27 -3.13
N SER A 44 -7.55 39.78 -2.90
CA SER A 44 -7.27 38.34 -2.75
C SER A 44 -7.38 37.84 -1.31
N PHE A 45 -7.59 38.75 -0.35
CA PHE A 45 -7.87 38.40 1.03
C PHE A 45 -9.36 38.09 1.19
N ALA A 46 -9.68 37.17 2.11
CA ALA A 46 -11.07 36.82 2.37
C ALA A 46 -11.73 37.86 3.28
N THR A 47 -13.03 38.09 3.08
CA THR A 47 -13.81 39.03 3.92
C THR A 47 -13.88 38.56 5.38
N ASN A 48 -13.71 39.50 6.32
CA ASN A 48 -13.56 39.29 7.76
C ASN A 48 -12.39 38.35 8.14
N SER A 49 -11.28 38.43 7.42
CA SER A 49 -10.08 37.61 7.70
C SER A 49 -8.97 38.37 8.45
N GLU A 50 -8.01 37.62 9.01
CA GLU A 50 -6.81 38.23 9.60
C GLU A 50 -5.97 38.94 8.53
N ALA A 51 -5.96 38.44 7.29
CA ALA A 51 -5.27 39.06 6.17
C ALA A 51 -5.89 40.41 5.76
N GLU A 52 -7.22 40.50 5.71
CA GLU A 52 -7.95 41.75 5.43
C GLU A 52 -7.75 42.76 6.59
N THR A 53 -7.94 42.33 7.84
CA THR A 53 -7.72 43.15 9.04
C THR A 53 -6.27 43.69 9.11
N TRP A 54 -5.29 42.87 8.72
CA TRP A 54 -3.89 43.29 8.63
C TRP A 54 -3.65 44.32 7.50
N ALA A 55 -4.35 44.20 6.38
CA ALA A 55 -4.25 45.10 5.24
C ALA A 55 -4.82 46.49 5.57
N GLU A 56 -5.98 46.54 6.22
CA GLU A 56 -6.60 47.77 6.74
C GLU A 56 -5.70 48.49 7.76
N ALA A 57 -4.92 47.73 8.55
CA ALA A 57 -3.96 48.26 9.49
C ALA A 57 -2.63 48.75 8.85
N GLN A 58 -2.42 48.62 7.53
CA GLN A 58 -1.20 49.10 6.89
C GLN A 58 -1.21 50.62 6.65
N PRO A 59 -0.06 51.31 6.78
CA PRO A 59 0.06 52.71 6.40
C PRO A 59 -0.29 52.93 4.92
N ALA A 60 -0.96 54.03 4.59
CA ALA A 60 -1.30 54.39 3.21
C ALA A 60 -0.05 54.43 2.27
N ALA A 61 1.12 54.81 2.80
CA ALA A 61 2.38 54.79 2.06
C ALA A 61 2.84 53.37 1.65
N THR A 62 2.49 52.35 2.45
CA THR A 62 2.72 50.94 2.14
C THR A 62 1.74 50.45 1.08
N LEU A 63 0.48 50.86 1.16
CA LEU A 63 -0.60 50.44 0.25
C LEU A 63 -0.44 50.99 -1.18
N VAL A 64 0.31 52.06 -1.41
CA VAL A 64 0.58 52.61 -2.75
C VAL A 64 1.83 52.06 -3.44
N SER A 65 2.65 51.27 -2.75
CA SER A 65 3.91 50.72 -3.27
C SER A 65 3.93 49.21 -3.20
N TRP A 66 4.01 48.55 -4.36
CA TRP A 66 4.01 47.09 -4.42
C TRP A 66 5.21 46.49 -3.70
N ALA A 67 6.36 47.15 -3.77
CA ALA A 67 7.57 46.73 -3.06
C ALA A 67 7.40 46.81 -1.53
N ALA A 68 6.79 47.87 -1.02
CA ALA A 68 6.55 48.05 0.41
C ALA A 68 5.51 47.05 0.93
N LEU A 69 4.37 46.92 0.24
CA LEU A 69 3.32 45.97 0.62
C LEU A 69 3.82 44.52 0.59
N LYS A 70 4.60 44.14 -0.43
CA LYS A 70 5.23 42.81 -0.53
C LYS A 70 6.22 42.56 0.61
N ALA A 71 6.99 43.57 1.03
CA ALA A 71 7.90 43.44 2.16
C ALA A 71 7.15 43.27 3.49
N ALA A 72 6.12 44.08 3.72
CA ALA A 72 5.26 43.98 4.91
C ALA A 72 4.52 42.63 4.97
N PHE A 73 3.98 42.15 3.84
CA PHE A 73 3.33 40.84 3.73
C PHE A 73 4.28 39.70 4.10
N LEU A 74 5.51 39.70 3.55
CA LEU A 74 6.52 38.68 3.85
C LEU A 74 7.11 38.78 5.26
N LEU A 75 6.95 39.92 5.95
CA LEU A 75 7.29 40.09 7.36
C LEU A 75 6.20 39.49 8.27
N LYS A 76 4.92 39.72 7.96
CA LYS A 76 3.77 39.17 8.70
C LYS A 76 3.59 37.67 8.47
N TRP A 77 3.75 37.20 7.23
CA TRP A 77 3.73 35.79 6.86
C TRP A 77 5.06 35.38 6.20
N PRO A 78 6.07 34.98 7.01
CA PRO A 78 7.34 34.51 6.50
C PRO A 78 7.17 33.34 5.53
N LYS A 79 8.02 33.29 4.49
CA LYS A 79 8.12 32.09 3.67
C LYS A 79 8.56 30.93 4.56
N GLN A 80 7.78 29.86 4.60
CA GLN A 80 8.19 28.62 5.24
C GLN A 80 9.54 28.19 4.66
N THR A 81 10.59 28.23 5.48
CA THR A 81 11.91 27.77 5.09
C THR A 81 11.85 26.27 4.93
N VAL A 82 12.02 25.78 3.69
CA VAL A 82 12.21 24.35 3.45
C VAL A 82 13.40 23.91 4.32
N VAL A 83 13.16 23.01 5.26
CA VAL A 83 14.24 22.41 6.05
C VAL A 83 15.16 21.69 5.07
N VAL A 84 16.29 22.33 4.77
CA VAL A 84 17.29 21.80 3.84
C VAL A 84 17.83 20.53 4.47
N LYS A 85 17.39 19.38 3.94
CA LYS A 85 17.84 18.09 4.42
C LYS A 85 19.35 18.01 4.21
N THR A 86 20.07 17.66 5.27
CA THR A 86 21.53 17.63 5.20
C THR A 86 22.00 16.55 4.24
N VAL A 87 23.24 16.68 3.73
CA VAL A 87 23.86 15.66 2.87
C VAL A 87 23.80 14.28 3.53
N GLU A 88 23.97 14.19 4.86
CA GLU A 88 23.84 12.93 5.61
C GLU A 88 22.41 12.39 5.67
N GLN A 89 21.38 13.25 5.74
CA GLN A 89 19.99 12.79 5.60
C GLN A 89 19.70 12.27 4.18
N HIS A 90 20.33 12.86 3.16
CA HIS A 90 20.26 12.36 1.78
C HIS A 90 21.01 11.03 1.61
N ARG A 91 22.20 10.86 2.20
CA ARG A 91 22.94 9.58 2.24
C ARG A 91 22.16 8.48 2.96
N LYS A 92 21.57 8.79 4.12
CA LYS A 92 20.68 7.85 4.85
C LYS A 92 19.46 7.47 4.01
N ARG A 93 18.86 8.43 3.28
CA ARG A 93 17.73 8.16 2.37
C ARG A 93 18.13 7.28 1.19
N LEU A 94 19.28 7.54 0.57
CA LEU A 94 19.81 6.77 -0.56
C LEU A 94 19.99 5.29 -0.17
N ARG A 95 20.58 5.00 0.99
CA ARG A 95 20.71 3.62 1.50
C ARG A 95 19.37 2.96 1.89
N ALA A 96 18.36 3.76 2.23
CA ALA A 96 17.03 3.26 2.59
C ALA A 96 16.10 3.02 1.39
N GLU A 97 16.46 3.47 0.19
CA GLU A 97 15.63 3.39 -1.02
C GLU A 97 15.80 2.02 -1.71
N LYS A 98 15.02 1.03 -1.27
CA LYS A 98 15.11 -0.36 -1.77
C LYS A 98 14.22 -0.61 -2.99
N LEU A 99 14.74 -1.36 -3.97
CA LEU A 99 13.95 -1.88 -5.09
C LEU A 99 13.07 -3.03 -4.59
N SER A 100 11.75 -2.89 -4.66
CA SER A 100 10.82 -3.97 -4.28
C SER A 100 10.82 -5.07 -5.34
N LYS A 101 10.89 -6.35 -4.92
CA LYS A 101 10.75 -7.50 -5.85
C LYS A 101 9.44 -7.43 -6.64
N GLY A 102 8.38 -6.86 -6.04
CA GLY A 102 7.08 -6.68 -6.68
C GLY A 102 6.99 -5.54 -7.70
N MET A 103 8.06 -4.75 -7.90
CA MET A 103 8.16 -3.69 -8.93
C MET A 103 9.04 -4.11 -10.13
N ILE A 104 9.86 -5.16 -9.98
CA ILE A 104 10.69 -5.67 -11.07
C ILE A 104 9.80 -6.27 -12.17
N GLY A 105 10.06 -5.91 -13.43
CA GLY A 105 9.32 -6.46 -14.58
C GLY A 105 7.85 -6.01 -14.63
N LYS A 106 7.51 -4.88 -14.01
CA LYS A 106 6.22 -4.21 -14.17
C LYS A 106 6.41 -2.84 -14.77
N THR A 107 5.48 -2.41 -15.62
CA THR A 107 5.39 -1.03 -16.07
C THR A 107 4.72 -0.16 -15.01
N GLU A 108 5.27 1.05 -14.80
CA GLU A 108 4.72 2.09 -13.94
C GLU A 108 4.72 3.41 -14.72
N MET A 109 3.65 4.20 -14.58
CA MET A 109 3.53 5.48 -15.26
C MET A 109 4.20 6.58 -14.43
N VAL A 110 5.47 6.86 -14.73
CA VAL A 110 6.26 7.86 -14.01
C VAL A 110 6.25 9.17 -14.80
N LYS A 111 5.62 10.21 -14.23
CA LYS A 111 5.48 11.54 -14.86
C LYS A 111 4.84 11.51 -16.26
N GLY A 112 3.88 10.60 -16.49
CA GLY A 112 3.21 10.43 -17.78
C GLY A 112 3.99 9.62 -18.81
N VAL A 113 5.10 8.98 -18.42
CA VAL A 113 5.87 8.06 -19.27
C VAL A 113 5.82 6.66 -18.68
N GLU A 114 5.38 5.67 -19.47
CA GLU A 114 5.48 4.27 -19.07
C GLU A 114 6.95 3.86 -18.97
N THR A 115 7.36 3.43 -17.79
CA THR A 115 8.74 3.05 -17.46
C THR A 115 8.70 1.76 -16.65
N THR A 116 9.63 0.83 -16.86
CA THR A 116 9.70 -0.37 -16.00
C THR A 116 10.11 0.00 -14.57
N GLY A 117 9.60 -0.70 -13.56
CA GLY A 117 9.82 -0.37 -12.15
C GLY A 117 11.31 -0.35 -11.75
N GLN A 118 12.14 -1.22 -12.34
CA GLN A 118 13.60 -1.15 -12.18
C GLN A 118 14.22 0.12 -12.77
N ALA A 119 13.73 0.60 -13.93
CA ALA A 119 14.20 1.84 -14.54
C ALA A 119 13.69 3.09 -13.81
N ALA A 120 12.47 3.04 -13.27
CA ALA A 120 11.91 4.07 -12.38
C ALA A 120 12.73 4.21 -11.09
N TRP A 121 13.06 3.08 -10.45
CA TRP A 121 13.93 3.05 -9.28
C TRP A 121 15.37 3.53 -9.61
N ALA A 122 15.95 3.13 -10.74
CA ALA A 122 17.26 3.61 -11.16
C ALA A 122 17.30 5.14 -11.36
N ASN A 123 16.25 5.72 -11.95
CA ASN A 123 16.09 7.19 -12.04
C ASN A 123 16.00 7.84 -10.66
N ARG A 124 15.31 7.20 -9.71
CA ARG A 124 15.17 7.69 -8.33
C ARG A 124 16.49 7.66 -7.56
N ILE A 125 17.25 6.57 -7.68
CA ILE A 125 18.58 6.41 -7.08
C ILE A 125 19.57 7.44 -7.64
N LEU A 126 19.61 7.64 -8.96
CA LEU A 126 20.48 8.64 -9.60
C LEU A 126 20.19 10.07 -9.11
N PHE A 127 18.92 10.40 -8.89
CA PHE A 127 18.53 11.69 -8.30
C PHE A 127 18.94 11.80 -6.82
N LEU A 128 18.78 10.73 -6.05
CA LEU A 128 19.17 10.69 -4.63
C LEU A 128 20.68 10.74 -4.43
N SER A 129 21.49 10.14 -5.31
CA SER A 129 22.96 10.18 -5.20
C SER A 129 23.52 11.58 -5.50
N GLY A 130 22.93 12.30 -6.45
CA GLY A 130 23.21 13.72 -6.67
C GLY A 130 22.92 14.58 -5.43
N LEU A 131 21.79 14.37 -4.76
CA LEU A 131 21.45 15.05 -3.50
C LEU A 131 22.34 14.62 -2.31
N ALA A 132 22.83 13.38 -2.32
CA ALA A 132 23.76 12.83 -1.33
C ALA A 132 25.24 13.22 -1.58
N GLN A 133 25.51 13.93 -2.68
CA GLN A 133 26.84 14.32 -3.16
C GLN A 133 27.84 13.13 -3.20
N ASP A 134 27.34 11.94 -3.55
CA ASP A 134 28.17 10.72 -3.67
C ASP A 134 28.73 10.57 -5.10
N THR A 135 29.53 11.55 -5.52
CA THR A 135 30.10 11.60 -6.89
C THR A 135 31.09 10.48 -7.18
N SER A 136 31.71 9.90 -6.14
CA SER A 136 32.65 8.78 -6.25
C SER A 136 31.98 7.40 -6.26
N GLY A 137 30.65 7.33 -6.18
CA GLY A 137 29.93 6.04 -6.20
C GLY A 137 30.19 5.17 -4.97
N ALA A 138 30.66 5.73 -3.86
CA ALA A 138 31.12 4.97 -2.70
C ALA A 138 29.98 4.18 -2.02
N LEU A 139 28.72 4.55 -2.26
CA LEU A 139 27.55 3.85 -1.71
C LEU A 139 26.90 2.86 -2.70
N ILE A 140 27.45 2.68 -3.92
CA ILE A 140 26.91 1.75 -4.93
C ILE A 140 26.93 0.30 -4.45
N SER A 141 28.00 -0.13 -3.78
CA SER A 141 28.10 -1.48 -3.19
C SER A 141 26.99 -1.73 -2.17
N SER A 142 26.83 -0.84 -1.20
CA SER A 142 25.80 -0.92 -0.16
C SER A 142 24.38 -0.89 -0.71
N VAL A 143 24.11 -0.10 -1.76
CA VAL A 143 22.79 -0.11 -2.42
C VAL A 143 22.57 -1.40 -3.21
N ARG A 144 23.60 -1.95 -3.86
CA ARG A 144 23.52 -3.22 -4.59
C ARG A 144 23.25 -4.42 -3.67
N GLU A 145 23.91 -4.48 -2.51
CA GLU A 145 23.71 -5.52 -1.49
C GLU A 145 22.25 -5.59 -1.00
N GLU A 146 21.57 -4.43 -0.96
CA GLU A 146 20.17 -4.28 -0.55
C GLU A 146 19.15 -4.46 -1.69
N MET A 147 19.59 -4.78 -2.91
CA MET A 147 18.70 -5.10 -4.04
C MET A 147 18.17 -6.54 -3.96
N PRO A 148 17.01 -6.85 -4.56
CA PRO A 148 16.54 -8.23 -4.70
C PRO A 148 17.56 -9.09 -5.48
N GLU A 149 17.77 -10.33 -5.03
CA GLU A 149 18.76 -11.26 -5.60
C GLU A 149 18.66 -11.42 -7.13
N VAL A 150 17.43 -11.45 -7.68
CA VAL A 150 17.15 -11.43 -9.13
C VAL A 150 18.02 -10.39 -9.85
N MET A 151 18.01 -9.16 -9.36
CA MET A 151 18.74 -8.05 -9.96
C MET A 151 20.24 -8.14 -9.67
N GLN A 152 20.63 -8.64 -8.50
CA GLN A 152 22.05 -8.85 -8.18
C GLN A 152 22.69 -9.90 -9.11
N LYS A 153 21.94 -10.98 -9.45
CA LYS A 153 22.35 -12.06 -10.37
C LYS A 153 22.46 -11.59 -11.82
N LEU A 154 21.57 -10.70 -12.25
CA LEU A 154 21.55 -10.14 -13.60
C LEU A 154 22.56 -9.00 -13.80
N LEU A 155 22.79 -8.16 -12.77
CA LEU A 155 23.83 -7.13 -12.78
C LEU A 155 25.22 -7.76 -12.68
N LYS A 156 25.85 -8.04 -13.83
CA LYS A 156 27.23 -8.51 -13.93
C LYS A 156 28.20 -7.33 -13.95
N GLY A 157 29.33 -7.46 -13.23
CA GLY A 157 30.39 -6.45 -13.18
C GLY A 157 30.42 -5.59 -11.90
N THR A 158 31.27 -4.56 -11.92
CA THR A 158 31.44 -3.52 -10.90
C THR A 158 31.24 -2.16 -11.55
N PHE A 159 30.64 -1.20 -10.82
CA PHE A 159 30.27 0.10 -11.35
C PHE A 159 30.93 1.20 -10.52
N ALA A 160 31.73 2.04 -11.17
CA ALA A 160 32.46 3.12 -10.51
C ALA A 160 31.61 4.40 -10.33
N THR A 161 30.55 4.57 -11.14
CA THR A 161 29.71 5.77 -11.11
C THR A 161 28.23 5.42 -11.05
N TRP A 162 27.43 6.32 -10.46
CA TRP A 162 25.97 6.19 -10.41
C TRP A 162 25.31 6.18 -11.80
N PRO A 163 25.73 7.01 -12.78
CA PRO A 163 25.26 6.88 -14.16
C PRO A 163 25.45 5.48 -14.75
N ASP A 164 26.65 4.88 -14.63
CA ASP A 164 26.95 3.56 -15.20
C ASP A 164 26.11 2.47 -14.55
N PHE A 165 26.02 2.50 -13.21
CA PHE A 165 25.17 1.59 -12.44
C PHE A 165 23.70 1.69 -12.87
N CYS A 166 23.16 2.92 -12.95
CA CYS A 166 21.77 3.14 -13.32
C CYS A 166 21.49 2.83 -14.79
N ALA A 167 22.47 2.98 -15.68
CA ALA A 167 22.38 2.55 -17.07
C ALA A 167 22.32 1.02 -17.16
N ALA A 168 23.20 0.31 -16.45
CA ALA A 168 23.19 -1.16 -16.39
C ALA A 168 21.87 -1.72 -15.84
N VAL A 169 21.31 -1.12 -14.78
CA VAL A 169 19.99 -1.51 -14.22
C VAL A 169 18.85 -1.34 -15.23
N LYS A 170 18.92 -0.31 -16.09
CA LYS A 170 17.92 -0.06 -17.14
C LYS A 170 18.10 -0.94 -18.37
N ALA A 171 19.34 -1.37 -18.64
CA ALA A 171 19.70 -2.18 -19.81
C ALA A 171 19.53 -3.69 -19.57
N ILE A 172 19.10 -4.12 -18.38
CA ILE A 172 18.75 -5.52 -18.13
C ILE A 172 17.51 -5.88 -18.95
N ASP A 173 17.65 -6.94 -19.74
CA ASP A 173 16.62 -7.45 -20.61
C ASP A 173 15.40 -7.96 -19.81
N GLU A 174 14.19 -7.66 -20.31
CA GLU A 174 12.94 -7.98 -19.63
C GLU A 174 12.61 -9.49 -19.66
N ASP A 175 13.06 -10.21 -20.69
CA ASP A 175 12.94 -11.66 -20.77
C ASP A 175 13.92 -12.36 -19.81
N GLU A 176 15.16 -11.86 -19.67
CA GLU A 176 16.08 -12.34 -18.62
C GLU A 176 15.52 -12.12 -17.21
N ILE A 177 14.91 -10.96 -16.95
CA ILE A 177 14.21 -10.66 -15.68
C ILE A 177 13.07 -11.65 -15.43
N ARG A 178 12.19 -11.84 -16.43
CA ARG A 178 11.04 -12.74 -16.36
C ARG A 178 11.46 -14.20 -16.14
N LEU A 179 12.47 -14.66 -16.88
CA LEU A 179 13.04 -16.00 -16.74
C LEU A 179 13.66 -16.23 -15.36
N THR A 180 14.36 -15.23 -14.82
CA THR A 180 15.00 -15.32 -13.50
C THR A 180 13.96 -15.34 -12.37
N LEU A 181 12.91 -14.51 -12.47
CA LEU A 181 11.77 -14.53 -11.55
C LEU A 181 11.04 -15.88 -11.56
N ALA A 182 10.77 -16.44 -12.74
CA ALA A 182 10.13 -17.74 -12.89
C ALA A 182 10.98 -18.89 -12.30
N ASN A 183 12.31 -18.84 -12.49
CA ASN A 183 13.23 -19.82 -11.91
C ASN A 183 13.29 -19.73 -10.38
N GLU A 184 13.31 -18.54 -9.79
CA GLU A 184 13.27 -18.39 -8.32
C GLU A 184 11.95 -18.88 -7.72
N GLU A 185 10.81 -18.59 -8.35
CA GLU A 185 9.52 -19.12 -7.89
C GLU A 185 9.48 -20.65 -7.97
N ARG A 186 9.97 -21.24 -9.06
CA ARG A 186 10.09 -22.70 -9.21
C ARG A 186 11.00 -23.32 -8.13
N ILE A 187 12.12 -22.68 -7.80
CA ILE A 187 13.00 -23.12 -6.71
C ILE A 187 12.27 -23.04 -5.37
N SER A 188 11.59 -21.93 -5.06
CA SER A 188 10.83 -21.79 -3.81
C SER A 188 9.71 -22.82 -3.68
N GLN A 189 9.05 -23.20 -4.77
CA GLN A 189 8.06 -24.27 -4.80
C GLN A 189 8.69 -25.64 -4.51
N MET A 190 9.81 -25.97 -5.16
CA MET A 190 10.57 -27.20 -4.91
C MET A 190 11.10 -27.27 -3.46
N GLU A 191 11.57 -26.16 -2.89
CA GLU A 191 12.02 -26.11 -1.50
C GLU A 191 10.88 -26.38 -0.50
N LYS A 192 9.70 -25.80 -0.74
CA LYS A 192 8.49 -26.08 0.07
C LYS A 192 8.07 -27.54 -0.05
N GLU A 193 8.15 -28.14 -1.24
CA GLU A 193 7.85 -29.55 -1.46
C GLU A 193 8.86 -30.47 -0.75
N VAL A 194 10.16 -30.21 -0.89
CA VAL A 194 11.22 -30.94 -0.17
C VAL A 194 11.06 -30.80 1.35
N GLN A 195 10.70 -29.62 1.85
CA GLN A 195 10.45 -29.40 3.28
C GLN A 195 9.21 -30.17 3.76
N ARG A 196 8.14 -30.20 2.95
CA ARG A 196 6.94 -31.01 3.22
C ARG A 196 7.26 -32.51 3.25
N LEU A 197 7.94 -33.03 2.23
CA LEU A 197 8.34 -34.44 2.16
C LEU A 197 9.26 -34.83 3.33
N ARG A 198 10.17 -33.94 3.75
CA ARG A 198 11.00 -34.14 4.95
C ARG A 198 10.17 -34.16 6.24
N ALA A 199 9.11 -33.35 6.35
CA ALA A 199 8.21 -33.35 7.51
C ALA A 199 7.36 -34.64 7.54
N GLU A 200 6.78 -35.04 6.41
CA GLU A 200 6.03 -36.29 6.25
C GLU A 200 6.92 -37.50 6.59
N MET A 201 8.14 -37.57 6.04
CA MET A 201 9.10 -38.63 6.33
C MET A 201 9.48 -38.68 7.83
N ARG A 202 9.72 -37.53 8.47
CA ARG A 202 9.96 -37.46 9.94
C ARG A 202 8.75 -37.94 10.76
N SER A 203 7.53 -37.70 10.30
CA SER A 203 6.32 -38.20 10.98
C SER A 203 6.09 -39.70 10.82
N SER A 204 6.58 -40.30 9.72
CA SER A 204 6.50 -41.74 9.46
C SER A 204 7.55 -42.57 10.21
N VAL A 205 8.69 -41.98 10.58
CA VAL A 205 9.75 -42.65 11.37
C VAL A 205 9.44 -42.53 12.86
N SER A 206 8.40 -43.24 13.29
CA SER A 206 8.20 -43.60 14.69
C SER A 206 9.17 -44.74 15.07
N PRO A 207 9.78 -44.78 16.27
CA PRO A 207 10.84 -45.74 16.63
C PRO A 207 10.35 -47.21 16.84
N GLN A 208 9.21 -47.57 16.25
CA GLN A 208 8.60 -48.90 16.32
C GLN A 208 9.05 -49.82 15.15
N GLY A 209 9.79 -49.29 14.18
CA GLY A 209 10.30 -50.04 13.02
C GLY A 209 11.52 -50.96 13.25
N SER A 210 11.90 -51.24 14.50
CA SER A 210 13.01 -52.17 14.77
C SER A 210 12.57 -53.62 14.55
N LEU A 211 13.07 -54.24 13.48
CA LEU A 211 12.79 -55.63 13.07
C LEU A 211 13.14 -56.71 14.12
N THR A 212 13.75 -56.34 15.25
CA THR A 212 14.07 -57.22 16.39
C THR A 212 13.01 -57.24 17.49
N GLY A 213 11.98 -56.38 17.43
CA GLY A 213 10.93 -56.28 18.45
C GLY A 213 10.16 -57.59 18.72
N PRO A 214 9.62 -58.28 17.69
CA PRO A 214 8.83 -59.50 17.90
C PRO A 214 9.66 -60.67 18.48
N LEU A 215 10.93 -60.80 18.08
CA LEU A 215 11.83 -61.85 18.55
C LEU A 215 12.16 -61.70 20.05
N ARG A 216 12.25 -60.46 20.55
CA ARG A 216 12.56 -60.21 21.97
C ARG A 216 11.37 -60.45 22.89
N ALA A 217 10.14 -60.28 22.40
CA ALA A 217 8.92 -60.59 23.13
C ALA A 217 8.70 -62.10 23.32
N GLY A 218 9.07 -62.92 22.32
CA GLY A 218 8.90 -64.38 22.38
C GLY A 218 9.72 -65.09 23.46
N PHE A 219 10.90 -64.57 23.81
CA PHE A 219 11.80 -65.18 24.79
C PHE A 219 11.46 -64.88 26.27
N ASN A 220 10.61 -63.88 26.55
CA ASN A 220 10.29 -63.49 27.93
C ASN A 220 9.17 -64.34 28.59
N ASN A 221 8.45 -65.17 27.82
CA ASN A 221 7.28 -65.90 28.30
C ASN A 221 7.55 -67.37 28.70
N PHE A 222 8.80 -67.85 28.64
CA PHE A 222 9.19 -69.13 29.21
C PHE A 222 9.90 -68.93 30.56
N ASN A 223 9.13 -68.88 31.64
CA ASN A 223 9.69 -69.07 32.98
C ASN A 223 8.70 -69.84 33.88
N LEU A 224 9.01 -71.13 34.09
CA LEU A 224 8.32 -72.03 35.01
C LEU A 224 9.19 -72.22 36.26
N GLY A 225 8.63 -71.98 37.46
CA GLY A 225 9.22 -72.50 38.70
C GLY A 225 9.73 -71.49 39.73
N ARG A 226 8.80 -70.84 40.43
CA ARG A 226 8.72 -70.75 41.92
C ARG A 226 10.01 -71.03 42.74
N GLY A 227 10.54 -70.04 43.47
CA GLY A 227 11.56 -70.30 44.51
C GLY A 227 12.08 -69.11 45.33
N GLY A 228 11.36 -68.75 46.40
CA GLY A 228 11.82 -68.21 47.72
C GLY A 228 12.98 -67.20 47.87
N GLY A 229 12.78 -66.19 48.73
CA GLY A 229 13.87 -65.54 49.49
C GLY A 229 13.69 -64.03 49.74
N PRO A 230 14.13 -63.44 50.89
CA PRO A 230 13.51 -62.20 51.41
C PRO A 230 14.47 -61.05 51.79
N GLN A 231 13.87 -59.93 52.29
CA GLN A 231 14.45 -58.78 53.02
C GLN A 231 15.19 -57.70 52.17
N ARG A 232 15.22 -56.40 52.54
CA ARG A 232 14.70 -55.64 53.72
C ARG A 232 14.42 -54.15 53.33
N PRO A 233 13.69 -53.33 54.11
CA PRO A 233 13.13 -52.05 53.63
C PRO A 233 13.55 -50.74 54.36
N SER A 234 13.28 -49.60 53.69
CA SER A 234 12.91 -48.26 54.25
C SER A 234 13.95 -47.46 55.07
N PRO A 235 13.68 -46.17 55.42
CA PRO A 235 12.58 -45.25 55.04
C PRO A 235 13.11 -44.07 54.16
N ALA A 236 12.50 -42.89 53.95
CA ALA A 236 11.24 -42.21 54.36
C ALA A 236 10.83 -41.16 53.28
N GLY A 237 9.73 -40.39 53.47
CA GLY A 237 9.62 -39.02 52.92
C GLY A 237 8.27 -38.48 52.39
N VAL A 238 7.22 -38.52 53.22
CA VAL A 238 5.83 -38.02 53.06
C VAL A 238 5.57 -36.64 52.37
N ASN A 239 4.36 -36.50 51.78
CA ASN A 239 3.58 -35.27 51.44
C ASN A 239 4.00 -34.44 50.19
N ALA A 240 3.10 -33.81 49.40
CA ALA A 240 1.64 -33.95 49.17
C ALA A 240 1.23 -33.16 47.88
N ASP A 241 0.08 -33.48 47.28
CA ASP A 241 -0.60 -32.76 46.17
C ASP A 241 -1.04 -31.30 46.55
N PRO A 242 -1.62 -30.42 45.66
CA PRO A 242 -2.22 -30.66 44.33
C PRO A 242 -2.04 -29.57 43.22
N PHE A 243 -2.71 -29.81 42.08
CA PHE A 243 -3.14 -28.91 40.96
C PHE A 243 -2.32 -28.79 39.66
N ALA A 244 -3.07 -28.99 38.55
CA ALA A 244 -2.83 -28.65 37.14
C ALA A 244 -1.60 -29.27 36.44
N GLY A 245 -1.71 -30.06 35.36
CA GLY A 245 -2.86 -30.45 34.54
C GLY A 245 -2.68 -29.98 33.08
N GLY A 246 -2.32 -30.89 32.18
CA GLY A 246 -2.07 -30.54 30.77
C GLY A 246 -1.60 -31.71 29.90
N GLY A 247 -2.52 -32.59 29.50
CA GLY A 247 -2.29 -33.62 28.48
C GLY A 247 -3.27 -33.46 27.31
N PRO A 248 -2.84 -33.37 26.04
CA PRO A 248 -3.74 -33.32 24.90
C PRO A 248 -4.22 -34.73 24.50
N MET A 249 -5.52 -34.88 24.26
CA MET A 249 -6.15 -36.13 23.79
C MET A 249 -6.27 -36.21 22.27
N HIS A 250 -6.28 -37.44 21.77
CA HIS A 250 -6.29 -37.84 20.37
C HIS A 250 -7.67 -37.62 19.67
N PRO A 251 -7.73 -37.38 18.36
CA PRO A 251 -8.98 -37.35 17.61
C PRO A 251 -9.46 -38.76 17.19
N ASN A 252 -10.76 -38.92 16.97
CA ASN A 252 -11.32 -40.13 16.36
C ASN A 252 -12.46 -39.84 15.36
N ASN A 253 -12.55 -40.72 14.35
CA ASN A 253 -13.39 -40.68 13.15
C ASN A 253 -14.92 -40.46 13.36
N ILE A 254 -15.61 -40.03 12.29
CA ILE A 254 -16.62 -40.85 11.55
C ILE A 254 -16.95 -40.17 10.19
N MET A 255 -17.46 -40.96 9.22
CA MET A 255 -17.36 -40.70 7.78
C MET A 255 -18.71 -40.93 7.04
N ARG A 256 -18.79 -40.45 5.79
CA ARG A 256 -19.82 -40.68 4.73
C ARG A 256 -21.11 -39.85 4.74
N GLY A 257 -21.33 -39.13 3.63
CA GLY A 257 -22.54 -38.36 3.33
C GLY A 257 -23.59 -39.08 2.47
N PHE A 258 -24.52 -38.30 1.91
CA PHE A 258 -25.42 -38.69 0.80
C PHE A 258 -25.99 -37.45 0.06
N GLN A 259 -26.52 -37.65 -1.14
CA GLN A 259 -27.19 -36.62 -1.97
C GLN A 259 -28.71 -36.59 -1.71
N GLY A 260 -29.39 -35.45 -1.86
CA GLY A 260 -30.86 -35.40 -2.03
C GLY A 260 -31.54 -34.07 -1.65
N PRO A 261 -32.71 -33.70 -2.23
CA PRO A 261 -33.11 -32.27 -2.31
C PRO A 261 -34.52 -31.92 -1.76
N VAL A 262 -34.61 -30.88 -0.90
CA VAL A 262 -35.86 -30.16 -0.54
C VAL A 262 -35.47 -28.72 -0.16
N ARG A 263 -35.80 -27.64 -0.89
CA ARG A 263 -37.08 -26.94 -1.15
C ARG A 263 -37.69 -26.23 0.08
N GLY A 264 -37.67 -24.89 0.07
CA GLY A 264 -38.61 -24.03 0.82
C GLY A 264 -38.22 -23.64 2.25
N GLY A 265 -37.60 -22.47 2.41
CA GLY A 265 -37.43 -21.82 3.71
C GLY A 265 -37.26 -20.31 3.52
N ASN A 266 -38.16 -19.51 4.11
CA ASN A 266 -38.14 -18.05 4.02
C ASN A 266 -36.86 -17.47 4.66
N PRO A 267 -36.16 -16.51 4.03
CA PRO A 267 -35.04 -15.82 4.67
C PRO A 267 -35.57 -14.78 5.66
N THR A 268 -35.78 -15.20 6.91
CA THR A 268 -35.85 -14.24 8.02
C THR A 268 -34.56 -13.43 8.09
N ARG A 269 -34.68 -12.12 8.34
CA ARG A 269 -33.58 -11.15 8.38
C ARG A 269 -32.53 -11.51 9.44
N GLY A 270 -31.54 -12.33 9.07
CA GLY A 270 -30.25 -12.36 9.72
C GLY A 270 -29.34 -11.33 9.05
N THR A 271 -29.06 -10.21 9.70
CA THR A 271 -27.99 -9.28 9.30
C THR A 271 -26.63 -9.88 9.64
N GLY A 272 -26.28 -10.97 8.96
CA GLY A 272 -24.96 -11.58 9.04
C GLY A 272 -23.95 -10.63 8.40
N TYR A 273 -22.96 -10.19 9.18
CA TYR A 273 -21.83 -9.42 8.66
C TYR A 273 -21.07 -10.29 7.64
N ARG A 274 -21.24 -9.99 6.35
CA ARG A 274 -20.61 -10.74 5.27
C ARG A 274 -19.16 -10.23 5.11
N PRO A 275 -18.13 -11.10 5.14
CA PRO A 275 -16.73 -10.67 5.11
C PRO A 275 -16.44 -9.77 3.91
N ASN A 276 -15.67 -8.69 4.12
CA ASN A 276 -15.31 -7.73 3.07
C ASN A 276 -14.70 -8.43 1.85
N SER A 277 -13.81 -9.42 2.06
CA SER A 277 -13.20 -10.21 0.99
C SER A 277 -14.20 -10.88 0.03
N GLN A 278 -15.38 -11.31 0.51
CA GLN A 278 -16.43 -11.87 -0.35
C GLN A 278 -17.21 -10.77 -1.10
N ARG A 279 -17.49 -9.65 -0.43
CA ARG A 279 -18.12 -8.47 -1.06
C ARG A 279 -17.22 -7.89 -2.17
N MET A 280 -15.91 -7.89 -1.95
CA MET A 280 -14.88 -7.50 -2.91
C MET A 280 -14.83 -8.42 -4.13
N ALA A 281 -14.91 -9.74 -3.91
CA ALA A 281 -14.94 -10.72 -5.00
C ALA A 281 -16.19 -10.56 -5.88
N ASP A 282 -17.37 -10.44 -5.26
CA ASP A 282 -18.64 -10.25 -5.97
C ASP A 282 -18.66 -8.92 -6.75
N LEU A 283 -18.23 -7.81 -6.12
CA LEU A 283 -18.14 -6.51 -6.78
C LEU A 283 -17.16 -6.56 -7.97
N SER A 284 -15.99 -7.18 -7.81
CA SER A 284 -15.00 -7.34 -8.89
C SER A 284 -15.59 -8.14 -10.07
N ALA A 285 -16.21 -9.29 -9.79
CA ALA A 285 -16.86 -10.11 -10.81
C ALA A 285 -17.99 -9.36 -11.55
N ASN A 286 -18.83 -8.63 -10.82
CA ASN A 286 -19.96 -7.89 -11.40
C ASN A 286 -19.56 -6.59 -12.11
N THR A 287 -18.34 -6.07 -11.88
CA THR A 287 -17.84 -4.85 -12.52
C THR A 287 -16.85 -5.11 -13.66
N ALA A 288 -16.23 -6.29 -13.72
CA ALA A 288 -15.33 -6.68 -14.82
C ALA A 288 -15.98 -6.63 -16.22
N ALA A 289 -17.30 -6.78 -16.30
CA ALA A 289 -18.07 -6.68 -17.55
C ALA A 289 -18.56 -5.25 -17.88
N MET A 290 -18.29 -4.26 -17.02
CA MET A 290 -18.76 -2.88 -17.24
C MET A 290 -17.82 -2.12 -18.18
N LEU A 291 -18.35 -1.70 -19.32
CA LEU A 291 -17.62 -0.90 -20.30
C LEU A 291 -17.40 0.53 -19.77
N HIS A 292 -16.17 0.85 -19.40
CA HIS A 292 -15.77 2.22 -19.06
C HIS A 292 -15.55 3.04 -20.34
N HIS A 293 -16.28 4.14 -20.49
CA HIS A 293 -16.12 5.03 -21.63
C HIS A 293 -15.01 6.08 -21.40
N ALA A 294 -14.23 6.35 -22.45
CA ALA A 294 -13.27 7.45 -22.46
C ALA A 294 -13.96 8.82 -22.36
N ASP A 295 -13.28 9.84 -21.80
CA ASP A 295 -13.84 11.19 -21.70
C ASP A 295 -13.83 11.96 -23.03
N MET A 296 -14.72 11.53 -23.92
CA MET A 296 -15.01 12.17 -25.20
C MET A 296 -16.53 12.35 -25.34
N PRO A 297 -17.02 13.26 -26.21
CA PRO A 297 -18.46 13.49 -26.37
C PRO A 297 -19.27 12.21 -26.59
N GLY A 298 -18.81 11.30 -27.45
CA GLY A 298 -19.47 10.00 -27.69
C GLY A 298 -19.44 9.07 -26.47
N GLY A 299 -18.40 9.13 -25.64
CA GLY A 299 -18.33 8.38 -24.38
C GLY A 299 -19.30 8.89 -23.32
N ARG A 300 -19.54 10.20 -23.27
CA ARG A 300 -20.57 10.82 -22.42
C ARG A 300 -21.99 10.44 -22.84
N THR A 301 -22.27 10.37 -24.15
CA THR A 301 -23.55 9.85 -24.66
C THR A 301 -23.75 8.37 -24.33
N ALA A 302 -22.71 7.54 -24.51
CA ALA A 302 -22.78 6.11 -24.19
C ALA A 302 -22.97 5.85 -22.67
N TYR A 303 -22.30 6.63 -21.82
CA TYR A 303 -22.52 6.61 -20.37
C TYR A 303 -23.97 6.96 -19.98
N GLN A 304 -24.56 7.99 -20.58
CA GLN A 304 -25.96 8.34 -20.33
C GLN A 304 -26.92 7.20 -20.70
N ALA A 305 -26.63 6.48 -21.79
CA ALA A 305 -27.39 5.28 -22.17
C ALA A 305 -27.21 4.13 -21.16
N GLN A 306 -25.99 3.90 -20.64
CA GLN A 306 -25.75 2.93 -19.56
C GLN A 306 -26.50 3.28 -18.27
N VAL A 307 -26.50 4.56 -17.86
CA VAL A 307 -27.23 5.03 -16.68
C VAL A 307 -28.73 4.81 -16.83
N ALA A 308 -29.31 5.12 -17.99
CA ALA A 308 -30.71 4.86 -18.28
C ALA A 308 -31.04 3.35 -18.25
N ALA A 309 -30.19 2.51 -18.84
CA ALA A 309 -30.35 1.05 -18.81
C ALA A 309 -30.24 0.48 -17.38
N TRP A 310 -29.29 0.97 -16.57
CA TRP A 310 -29.12 0.58 -15.18
C TRP A 310 -30.34 0.94 -14.33
N ALA A 311 -30.90 2.14 -14.51
CA ALA A 311 -32.10 2.59 -13.81
C ALA A 311 -33.33 1.75 -14.19
N LEU A 312 -33.50 1.42 -15.47
CA LEU A 312 -34.57 0.54 -15.96
C LEU A 312 -34.45 -0.89 -15.39
N ALA A 313 -33.23 -1.41 -15.26
CA ALA A 313 -32.96 -2.74 -14.73
C ALA A 313 -33.07 -2.84 -13.19
N ASN A 314 -33.02 -1.71 -12.45
CA ASN A 314 -32.99 -1.69 -10.98
C ASN A 314 -34.09 -0.81 -10.33
N PRO A 315 -35.38 -0.94 -10.73
CA PRO A 315 -36.44 0.02 -10.36
C PRO A 315 -36.82 0.02 -8.86
N MET A 316 -36.44 -1.00 -8.09
CA MET A 316 -36.75 -1.13 -6.66
C MET A 316 -35.54 -1.03 -5.72
N ARG A 317 -34.33 -0.75 -6.24
CA ARG A 317 -33.14 -0.58 -5.39
C ARG A 317 -33.09 0.82 -4.77
N ARG A 318 -32.63 0.90 -3.52
CA ARG A 318 -32.43 2.18 -2.80
C ARG A 318 -31.11 2.89 -3.15
N GLY A 319 -30.27 2.25 -3.95
CA GLY A 319 -28.94 2.72 -4.34
C GLY A 319 -28.14 1.57 -4.97
N PRO A 320 -26.93 1.83 -5.47
CA PRO A 320 -26.04 0.81 -5.98
C PRO A 320 -25.42 -0.04 -4.87
N ASP A 321 -25.17 -1.32 -5.17
CA ASP A 321 -24.56 -2.31 -4.28
C ASP A 321 -23.66 -3.27 -5.07
N GLU A 322 -23.07 -4.27 -4.43
CA GLU A 322 -22.13 -5.22 -5.07
C GLU A 322 -22.77 -6.08 -6.16
N TYR A 323 -24.10 -6.16 -6.22
CA TYR A 323 -24.86 -6.93 -7.21
C TYR A 323 -25.54 -6.05 -8.27
N ALA A 324 -25.54 -4.73 -8.08
CA ALA A 324 -26.00 -3.73 -9.03
C ALA A 324 -25.05 -2.50 -9.02
N PRO A 325 -23.79 -2.67 -9.47
CA PRO A 325 -22.84 -1.58 -9.54
C PRO A 325 -23.32 -0.48 -10.50
N TYR A 326 -23.12 0.78 -10.12
CA TYR A 326 -23.51 1.94 -10.93
C TYR A 326 -22.49 2.20 -12.05
N PRO A 327 -22.92 2.59 -13.27
CA PRO A 327 -22.02 2.97 -14.36
C PRO A 327 -20.97 4.01 -13.96
N LEU A 328 -19.72 3.82 -14.37
CA LEU A 328 -18.65 4.77 -14.12
C LEU A 328 -18.74 5.97 -15.06
N THR A 329 -18.57 7.16 -14.50
CA THR A 329 -18.51 8.41 -15.27
C THR A 329 -17.29 8.41 -16.20
N PRO A 330 -17.43 8.85 -17.47
CA PRO A 330 -16.30 8.99 -18.37
C PRO A 330 -15.22 9.90 -17.77
N GLY A 331 -13.96 9.49 -17.88
CA GLY A 331 -12.83 10.23 -17.32
C GLY A 331 -12.53 9.99 -15.84
N THR A 332 -13.28 9.15 -15.13
CA THR A 332 -12.82 8.63 -13.83
C THR A 332 -11.85 7.47 -14.02
N GLU A 333 -11.11 7.12 -12.99
CA GLU A 333 -10.33 5.87 -12.92
C GLU A 333 -11.23 4.61 -12.94
N PRO A 334 -10.75 3.46 -13.44
CA PRO A 334 -11.52 2.22 -13.55
C PRO A 334 -11.89 1.61 -12.20
N VAL A 335 -12.81 0.64 -12.19
CA VAL A 335 -13.21 -0.06 -10.97
C VAL A 335 -12.03 -0.82 -10.36
N GLY A 336 -11.87 -0.78 -9.04
CA GLY A 336 -10.77 -1.44 -8.32
C GLY A 336 -9.49 -0.61 -8.19
N SER A 337 -9.43 0.58 -8.79
CA SER A 337 -8.31 1.56 -8.69
C SER A 337 -7.97 2.04 -7.28
N GLY A 338 -8.88 1.89 -6.31
CA GLY A 338 -8.69 2.39 -4.93
C GLY A 338 -9.05 3.87 -4.74
N GLU A 339 -9.52 4.56 -5.77
CA GLU A 339 -9.95 5.97 -5.68
C GLU A 339 -11.30 6.13 -4.95
N CYS A 340 -11.42 7.20 -4.15
CA CYS A 340 -12.65 7.60 -3.47
C CYS A 340 -13.79 7.92 -4.46
N TYR A 341 -15.04 7.56 -4.09
CA TYR A 341 -16.23 7.73 -4.94
C TYR A 341 -16.56 9.20 -5.23
N THR A 342 -16.29 10.11 -4.29
CA THR A 342 -16.71 11.53 -4.38
C THR A 342 -15.71 12.40 -5.13
N CYS A 343 -14.41 12.12 -5.03
CA CYS A 343 -13.33 12.98 -5.55
C CYS A 343 -12.39 12.29 -6.55
N GLY A 344 -12.49 10.96 -6.74
CA GLY A 344 -11.62 10.23 -7.67
C GLY A 344 -10.15 10.18 -7.27
N ALA A 345 -9.83 10.28 -5.97
CA ALA A 345 -8.46 10.27 -5.45
C ALA A 345 -8.19 9.17 -4.39
N ARG A 346 -6.95 8.66 -4.35
CA ARG A 346 -6.42 7.74 -3.34
C ARG A 346 -6.05 8.49 -2.06
N HIS A 347 -6.84 8.27 -1.01
CA HIS A 347 -6.56 8.80 0.32
C HIS A 347 -5.66 7.88 1.13
N ARG A 348 -4.89 8.46 2.06
CA ARG A 348 -4.10 7.66 3.00
C ARG A 348 -5.00 7.08 4.10
N PRO A 349 -4.68 5.89 4.65
CA PRO A 349 -5.45 5.33 5.76
C PRO A 349 -5.37 6.21 7.01
N GLY A 350 -6.39 7.04 7.23
CA GLY A 350 -6.47 7.95 8.39
C GLY A 350 -6.92 9.39 8.08
N GLU A 351 -6.97 9.80 6.81
CA GLU A 351 -7.57 11.10 6.44
C GLU A 351 -9.09 11.04 6.62
N THR A 352 -9.60 11.78 7.61
CA THR A 352 -11.04 11.88 7.89
C THR A 352 -11.72 12.82 6.91
N ILE A 353 -12.38 12.26 5.89
CA ILE A 353 -13.41 12.96 5.11
C ILE A 353 -14.74 12.80 5.86
N ASP A 354 -15.54 13.88 5.88
CA ASP A 354 -16.78 13.99 6.65
C ASP A 354 -17.72 12.79 6.45
N THR A 355 -18.19 12.22 7.56
CA THR A 355 -18.61 10.80 7.67
C THR A 355 -20.06 10.53 7.25
N ARG A 356 -20.58 11.27 6.27
CA ARG A 356 -21.97 11.13 5.78
C ARG A 356 -22.15 10.65 4.34
N ALA A 357 -21.08 10.39 3.59
CA ALA A 357 -21.18 9.71 2.30
C ALA A 357 -19.99 8.75 2.02
N SER A 358 -20.30 7.46 2.00
CA SER A 358 -19.64 6.42 1.18
C SER A 358 -18.11 6.29 1.28
N VAL A 359 -17.64 5.69 2.37
CA VAL A 359 -16.30 5.07 2.43
C VAL A 359 -16.19 3.97 1.37
N LYS A 360 -15.35 4.18 0.35
CA LYS A 360 -14.72 3.05 -0.36
C LYS A 360 -13.58 2.53 0.53
N MET A 361 -13.83 1.38 1.15
CA MET A 361 -12.83 0.41 1.63
C MET A 361 -11.79 0.88 2.67
N LYS A 362 -11.90 0.34 3.89
CA LYS A 362 -10.82 -0.52 4.38
C LYS A 362 -11.11 -1.95 3.87
N CYS A 363 -10.04 -2.70 3.61
CA CYS A 363 -9.99 -3.98 2.90
C CYS A 363 -11.08 -5.01 3.27
#